data_AF-A0A9P7X695-F1
#
_entry.id   AF-A0A9P7X695-F1
#
_cell.length_a   1.000
_cell.length_b   1.000
_cell.length_c   1.000
_cell.angle_alpha   90.00
_cell.angle_beta   90.00
_cell.angle_gamma   90.00
#
_symmetry.space_group_name_H-M   'P 1'
#
loop_
_entity.id
_entity.type
_entity.pdbx_description
1 polymer ?
#
loop_
_entity_poly.entity_id
_entity_poly.type
_entity_poly.pdbx_seq_one_letter_code
_entity_poly.pdbx_strand_id
1 'polypeptide(L)'
;MTDYLEITKGNVPHDEQMSVWVDGKPRLVPDLQHHLSRLALKRNPSPLKALAKYWLDPNMIMLAGGMPHPDFFPYDSLSAKVLPHDAYTATTPGMGSSSTVSAQSSNSQPLSWIWRLLGYGGGLAPKTEDISVPKYNSAGRSANQLSVSLQYGTATGIDPLQQFVTEFSRKVFKPYLPNTATLITTGNTDGWNRIVQTLINPGEFILVEEWTYPSALSTARPFDAAFVPVAMDGEGLRADALESILENWNEEERGGQKRPHVMYIVPIGQNPSGATMGAARKKDVYEICVKYDVIICEDDPYYFLQEGPYVPKSYRSRKGVDMDPEEWVETLSPSFLKFDYEGRVIRMDTFSKTIAPGSRIGWFTCSPMFADRLLRVGETSTQAPSGFGQSMVAELIANHWGYNKYVRWLQGLQKCYSNRRDELVDAIAKEFDLSEETAEPTFFSGAKMLAAKERLPAWTPYATYGDEKKRRGTWFSFIPPTSGMFVWVRVHLENHPAYSQQSRSSDPTEHLEARLFIMLAEHKLLIGPGWFFSSKLEDAPVINPSDPAVLGLLRGRSSTIDAPNGDPADHDPAQYAHFRIAFSSATAEQFQTAMHIFSHVLKQFFNETK
;
A
#
# COMPACT_ATOMS: atom_id res chain seq x y z
N MET A 1 25.32 -4.57 1.17
CA MET A 1 24.55 -4.34 -0.06
C MET A 1 25.53 -4.22 -1.20
N THR A 2 25.37 -5.08 -2.20
CA THR A 2 26.25 -5.17 -3.36
C THR A 2 25.76 -4.22 -4.44
N ASP A 3 26.65 -3.41 -5.01
CA ASP A 3 26.33 -2.47 -6.08
C ASP A 3 26.02 -3.23 -7.40
N TYR A 4 25.17 -2.67 -8.26
CA TYR A 4 24.81 -3.22 -9.57
C TYR A 4 26.03 -3.51 -10.45
N LEU A 5 27.10 -2.73 -10.27
CA LEU A 5 28.37 -2.96 -10.96
C LEU A 5 29.04 -4.28 -10.59
N GLU A 6 28.79 -4.85 -9.42
CA GLU A 6 29.31 -6.18 -9.07
C GLU A 6 28.42 -7.30 -9.62
N ILE A 7 27.09 -7.09 -9.65
CA ILE A 7 26.12 -8.01 -10.26
C ILE A 7 26.40 -8.13 -11.78
N THR A 8 26.63 -7.02 -12.47
CA THR A 8 26.91 -7.01 -13.93
C THR A 8 28.33 -7.41 -14.31
N LYS A 9 29.29 -7.37 -13.37
CA LYS A 9 30.63 -7.90 -13.59
C LYS A 9 30.67 -9.44 -13.60
N GLY A 10 29.57 -10.12 -13.24
CA GLY A 10 29.58 -11.58 -13.05
C GLY A 10 30.46 -12.00 -11.87
N ASN A 11 30.77 -11.06 -10.96
CA ASN A 11 31.68 -11.25 -9.84
C ASN A 11 30.94 -11.50 -8.52
N VAL A 12 29.62 -11.73 -8.54
CA VAL A 12 28.96 -12.35 -7.40
C VAL A 12 29.43 -13.80 -7.41
N PRO A 13 30.22 -14.26 -6.43
CA PRO A 13 30.63 -15.65 -6.38
C PRO A 13 29.36 -16.50 -6.29
N HIS A 14 29.00 -17.19 -7.36
CA HIS A 14 27.94 -18.20 -7.31
C HIS A 14 28.43 -19.47 -6.59
N ASP A 15 29.74 -19.55 -6.30
CA ASP A 15 30.41 -20.76 -5.83
C ASP A 15 30.61 -20.82 -4.30
N GLU A 16 30.40 -19.73 -3.55
CA GLU A 16 30.42 -19.76 -2.08
C GLU A 16 29.02 -19.50 -1.51
N GLN A 17 28.35 -20.57 -1.10
CA GLN A 17 27.05 -20.49 -0.43
C GLN A 17 27.20 -19.73 0.89
N MET A 18 26.56 -18.56 0.98
CA MET A 18 26.64 -17.69 2.15
C MET A 18 26.06 -18.37 3.39
N SER A 19 26.72 -18.23 4.54
CA SER A 19 26.19 -18.65 5.84
C SER A 19 25.88 -17.46 6.75
N VAL A 20 24.79 -17.53 7.51
CA VAL A 20 24.36 -16.54 8.50
C VAL A 20 24.10 -17.20 9.86
N TRP A 21 24.01 -16.41 10.93
CA TRP A 21 23.82 -16.92 12.30
C TRP A 21 22.40 -16.70 12.82
N VAL A 22 21.57 -17.75 12.80
CA VAL A 22 20.18 -17.71 13.27
C VAL A 22 20.09 -18.44 14.60
N ASP A 23 19.60 -17.76 15.65
CA ASP A 23 19.45 -18.30 17.01
C ASP A 23 20.71 -19.02 17.53
N GLY A 24 21.88 -18.43 17.27
CA GLY A 24 23.17 -18.96 17.72
C GLY A 24 23.69 -20.17 16.92
N LYS A 25 23.08 -20.50 15.78
CA LYS A 25 23.54 -21.59 14.88
C LYS A 25 23.85 -21.06 13.48
N PRO A 26 24.93 -21.53 12.83
CA PRO A 26 25.16 -21.22 11.43
C PRO A 26 24.08 -21.89 10.57
N ARG A 27 23.49 -21.14 9.65
CA ARG A 27 22.57 -21.63 8.62
C ARG A 27 23.08 -21.18 7.26
N LEU A 28 23.01 -22.08 6.27
CA LEU A 28 23.27 -21.73 4.87
C LEU A 28 22.08 -20.97 4.32
N VAL A 29 22.33 -19.93 3.55
CA VAL A 29 21.30 -19.28 2.74
C VAL A 29 20.98 -20.18 1.54
N PRO A 30 19.71 -20.57 1.35
CA PRO A 30 19.33 -21.48 0.28
C PRO A 30 19.42 -20.80 -1.10
N ASP A 31 19.59 -21.62 -2.14
CA ASP A 31 19.28 -21.19 -3.51
C ASP A 31 17.77 -21.28 -3.73
N LEU A 32 17.16 -20.19 -4.18
CA LEU A 32 15.72 -20.06 -4.40
C LEU A 32 15.34 -20.10 -5.89
N GLN A 33 16.25 -20.49 -6.78
CA GLN A 33 16.02 -20.53 -8.22
C GLN A 33 14.90 -21.49 -8.67
N HIS A 34 14.54 -22.50 -7.87
CA HIS A 34 13.44 -23.41 -8.18
C HIS A 34 12.06 -22.73 -8.14
N HIS A 35 11.95 -21.54 -7.55
CA HIS A 35 10.74 -20.70 -7.61
C HIS A 35 10.56 -19.94 -8.93
N LEU A 36 11.60 -19.91 -9.78
CA LEU A 36 11.54 -19.12 -11.00
C LEU A 36 10.57 -19.75 -12.01
N SER A 37 9.70 -18.92 -12.58
CA SER A 37 8.79 -19.33 -13.64
C SER A 37 9.57 -19.78 -14.88
N ARG A 38 8.92 -20.61 -15.72
CA ARG A 38 9.48 -21.00 -17.02
C ARG A 38 9.79 -19.80 -17.91
N LEU A 39 9.02 -18.72 -17.76
CA LEU A 39 9.25 -17.47 -18.47
C LEU A 39 10.53 -16.78 -17.98
N ALA A 40 10.73 -16.69 -16.66
CA ALA A 40 11.90 -16.09 -16.06
C ALA A 40 13.20 -16.82 -16.44
N LEU A 41 13.17 -18.15 -16.43
CA LEU A 41 14.31 -18.99 -16.82
C LEU A 41 14.71 -18.82 -18.30
N LYS A 42 13.75 -18.49 -19.18
CA LYS A 42 14.00 -18.23 -20.61
C LYS A 42 14.53 -16.83 -20.91
N ARG A 43 14.50 -15.91 -19.95
CA ARG A 43 15.02 -14.55 -20.15
C ARG A 43 16.55 -14.57 -20.13
N ASN A 44 17.14 -14.00 -21.17
CA ASN A 44 18.57 -13.81 -21.30
C ASN A 44 18.94 -12.32 -21.18
N PRO A 45 20.15 -11.98 -20.69
CA PRO A 45 20.63 -10.61 -20.72
C PRO A 45 20.62 -10.04 -22.13
N SER A 46 20.26 -8.77 -22.27
CA SER A 46 20.39 -8.06 -23.55
C SER A 46 21.88 -7.92 -23.93
N PRO A 47 22.31 -8.38 -25.13
CA PRO A 47 23.71 -8.24 -25.55
C PRO A 47 24.20 -6.79 -25.59
N LEU A 48 23.32 -5.85 -25.96
CA LEU A 48 23.64 -4.42 -25.96
C LEU A 48 23.77 -3.86 -24.53
N LYS A 49 22.89 -4.27 -23.61
CA LYS A 49 22.96 -3.82 -22.21
C LYS A 49 24.13 -4.45 -21.45
N ALA A 50 24.59 -5.64 -21.86
CA ALA A 50 25.81 -6.24 -21.32
C ALA A 50 27.08 -5.39 -21.58
N LEU A 51 27.04 -4.47 -22.55
CA LEU A 51 28.11 -3.50 -22.79
C LEU A 51 28.15 -2.37 -21.73
N ALA A 52 27.15 -2.26 -20.85
CA ALA A 52 27.07 -1.21 -19.84
C ALA A 52 28.29 -1.13 -18.93
N LYS A 53 28.96 -2.27 -18.67
CA LYS A 53 30.22 -2.31 -17.90
C LYS A 53 31.35 -1.46 -18.51
N TYR A 54 31.27 -1.16 -19.80
CA TYR A 54 32.23 -0.30 -20.50
C TYR A 54 31.79 1.17 -20.56
N TRP A 55 30.52 1.49 -20.25
CA TRP A 55 29.97 2.85 -20.40
C TRP A 55 30.55 3.85 -19.39
N LEU A 56 31.03 3.35 -18.25
CA LEU A 56 31.62 4.15 -17.18
C LEU A 56 33.11 4.43 -17.36
N ASP A 57 33.78 3.79 -18.33
CA ASP A 57 35.17 4.11 -18.64
C ASP A 57 35.22 5.49 -19.35
N PRO A 58 35.84 6.51 -18.73
CA PRO A 58 35.86 7.86 -19.29
C PRO A 58 36.68 7.96 -20.59
N ASN A 59 37.53 6.98 -20.88
CA ASN A 59 38.36 6.93 -22.09
C ASN A 59 37.69 6.10 -23.21
N MET A 60 36.53 5.51 -22.95
CA MET A 60 35.83 4.67 -23.92
C MET A 60 35.14 5.53 -24.98
N ILE A 61 35.51 5.32 -26.24
CA ILE A 61 34.81 5.91 -27.38
C ILE A 61 33.59 5.02 -27.72
N MET A 62 32.39 5.56 -27.49
CA MET A 62 31.14 4.81 -27.57
C MET A 62 30.54 4.84 -28.98
N LEU A 63 30.85 3.83 -29.80
CA LEU A 63 30.29 3.66 -31.17
C LEU A 63 29.37 2.45 -31.32
N ALA A 64 29.10 1.71 -30.23
CA ALA A 64 28.33 0.47 -30.28
C ALA A 64 26.81 0.65 -30.21
N GLY A 65 26.33 1.70 -29.52
CA GLY A 65 24.91 1.93 -29.26
C GLY A 65 24.34 3.05 -30.13
N GLY A 66 23.04 2.96 -30.45
CA GLY A 66 22.28 4.03 -31.13
C GLY A 66 21.88 5.18 -30.20
N MET A 67 22.81 5.67 -29.38
CA MET A 67 22.57 6.73 -28.38
C MET A 67 22.75 8.12 -29.03
N PRO A 68 21.73 8.99 -29.04
CA PRO A 68 21.88 10.35 -29.58
C PRO A 68 22.87 11.17 -28.76
N HIS A 69 23.62 12.07 -29.40
CA HIS A 69 24.51 12.99 -28.67
C HIS A 69 23.68 13.92 -27.75
N PRO A 70 24.08 14.15 -26.49
CA PRO A 70 23.31 14.98 -25.57
C PRO A 70 23.05 16.42 -26.02
N ASP A 71 23.88 16.96 -26.92
CA ASP A 71 23.64 18.30 -27.51
C ASP A 71 22.33 18.37 -28.33
N PHE A 72 21.83 17.24 -28.82
CA PHE A 72 20.54 17.17 -29.50
C PHE A 72 19.35 17.13 -28.54
N PHE A 73 19.58 17.01 -27.22
CA PHE A 73 18.52 17.15 -26.23
C PHE A 73 18.21 18.65 -26.02
N PRO A 74 16.98 19.11 -26.26
CA PRO A 74 16.62 20.53 -26.28
C PRO A 74 16.42 21.13 -24.87
N TYR A 75 17.13 20.61 -23.86
CA TYR A 75 17.03 21.02 -22.47
C TYR A 75 18.43 21.30 -21.91
N ASP A 76 18.65 22.52 -21.43
CA ASP A 76 19.94 22.96 -20.85
C ASP A 76 19.96 22.86 -19.32
N SER A 77 18.79 22.93 -18.69
CA SER A 77 18.60 22.70 -17.26
C SER A 77 17.15 22.31 -16.97
N LEU A 78 16.93 21.78 -15.77
CA LEU A 78 15.62 21.46 -15.23
C LEU A 78 15.56 21.96 -13.79
N SER A 79 14.60 22.82 -13.48
CA SER A 79 14.51 23.46 -12.17
C SER A 79 13.10 23.36 -11.59
N ALA A 80 12.99 23.32 -10.27
CA ALA A 80 11.72 23.37 -9.56
C ALA A 80 11.82 24.14 -8.25
N LYS A 81 10.67 24.63 -7.79
CA LYS A 81 10.47 25.11 -6.44
C LYS A 81 9.91 23.99 -5.59
N VAL A 82 10.62 23.63 -4.53
CA VAL A 82 10.25 22.56 -3.60
C VAL A 82 9.96 23.12 -2.23
N LEU A 83 9.18 22.37 -1.44
CA LEU A 83 9.05 22.69 -0.02
C LEU A 83 10.37 22.42 0.71
N PRO A 84 10.65 23.13 1.81
CA PRO A 84 11.68 22.70 2.71
C PRO A 84 11.26 21.38 3.38
N HIS A 85 12.25 20.55 3.71
CA HIS A 85 12.06 19.23 4.33
C HIS A 85 11.25 19.24 5.64
N ASP A 86 11.24 20.36 6.36
CA ASP A 86 10.56 20.58 7.63
C ASP A 86 9.22 21.34 7.46
N ALA A 87 8.69 21.45 6.23
CA ALA A 87 7.43 22.14 5.96
C ALA A 87 6.26 21.66 6.85
N TYR A 88 6.28 20.39 7.22
CA TYR A 88 5.36 19.82 8.21
C TYR A 88 5.99 19.90 9.62
N THR A 89 5.51 20.83 10.44
CA THR A 89 6.00 21.06 11.82
C THR A 89 5.03 20.47 12.86
N ALA A 90 5.55 20.15 14.06
CA ALA A 90 4.77 19.60 15.17
C ALA A 90 3.61 20.50 15.64
N THR A 91 3.66 21.79 15.29
CA THR A 91 2.69 22.82 15.64
C THR A 91 1.78 23.22 14.49
N THR A 92 1.82 22.57 13.31
CA THR A 92 0.80 22.81 12.27
C THR A 92 -0.58 22.61 12.90
N PRO A 93 -1.34 23.68 13.17
CA PRO A 93 -2.57 23.55 13.90
C PRO A 93 -3.51 22.69 13.07
N GLY A 94 -4.14 21.69 13.69
CA GLY A 94 -5.37 21.12 13.14
C GLY A 94 -6.30 22.27 12.79
N MET A 95 -6.95 22.18 11.63
CA MET A 95 -7.81 23.22 11.06
C MET A 95 -8.69 23.89 12.14
N GLY A 96 -8.25 25.06 12.59
CA GLY A 96 -8.84 25.82 13.66
C GLY A 96 -9.46 27.10 13.13
N SER A 97 -10.79 27.10 13.13
CA SER A 97 -11.73 28.23 13.01
C SER A 97 -11.77 29.05 11.71
N SER A 98 -12.97 28.98 11.11
CA SER A 98 -13.69 30.09 10.49
C SER A 98 -12.96 30.91 9.42
N SER A 99 -13.14 30.52 8.16
CA SER A 99 -13.32 31.50 7.09
C SER A 99 -14.34 30.98 6.09
N THR A 100 -15.57 31.45 6.24
CA THR A 100 -16.55 31.53 5.15
C THR A 100 -15.90 32.25 3.98
N VAL A 101 -15.52 31.52 2.94
CA VAL A 101 -15.22 32.12 1.63
C VAL A 101 -16.05 31.37 0.60
N SER A 102 -17.01 32.11 0.05
CA SER A 102 -17.91 31.71 -1.01
C SER A 102 -17.15 31.08 -2.18
N ALA A 103 -17.72 30.01 -2.71
CA ALA A 103 -17.33 29.43 -3.98
C ALA A 103 -17.62 30.43 -5.10
N GLN A 104 -16.62 31.20 -5.51
CA GLN A 104 -16.60 31.85 -6.81
C GLN A 104 -15.29 31.54 -7.53
N SER A 105 -15.47 31.00 -8.73
CA SER A 105 -14.50 30.66 -9.74
C SER A 105 -13.56 31.82 -10.08
N SER A 106 -12.25 31.60 -10.09
CA SER A 106 -11.36 31.95 -11.22
C SER A 106 -9.87 31.67 -10.93
N ASN A 107 -9.18 31.25 -11.99
CA ASN A 107 -7.73 31.22 -12.25
C ASN A 107 -6.80 30.39 -11.35
N SER A 108 -6.73 29.10 -11.69
CA SER A 108 -5.53 28.27 -11.93
C SER A 108 -4.21 28.71 -11.28
N GLN A 109 -3.97 28.20 -10.07
CA GLN A 109 -2.65 27.78 -9.62
C GLN A 109 -2.69 26.24 -9.49
N PRO A 110 -1.89 25.48 -10.27
CA PRO A 110 -2.08 24.03 -10.47
C PRO A 110 -1.86 23.15 -9.22
N LEU A 111 -1.53 23.73 -8.06
CA LEU A 111 -1.25 23.04 -6.80
C LEU A 111 -2.10 23.52 -5.61
N SER A 112 -3.05 24.44 -5.79
CA SER A 112 -3.86 24.99 -4.69
C SER A 112 -4.66 23.94 -3.91
N TRP A 113 -5.05 22.86 -4.58
CA TRP A 113 -5.77 21.74 -3.95
C TRP A 113 -4.87 20.92 -3.03
N ILE A 114 -3.58 20.72 -3.38
CA ILE A 114 -2.58 20.05 -2.51
C ILE A 114 -2.33 20.87 -1.25
N TRP A 115 -2.19 22.19 -1.37
CA TRP A 115 -2.01 23.09 -0.22
C TRP A 115 -3.22 23.11 0.71
N ARG A 116 -4.43 23.08 0.14
CA ARG A 116 -5.68 22.96 0.91
C ARG A 116 -5.85 21.57 1.55
N LEU A 117 -5.38 20.51 0.89
CA LEU A 117 -5.30 19.14 1.43
C LEU A 117 -4.38 19.05 2.66
N LEU A 118 -3.27 19.79 2.61
CA LEU A 118 -2.18 19.75 3.59
C LEU A 118 -2.30 20.81 4.70
N GLY A 119 -3.43 21.50 4.79
CA GLY A 119 -3.72 22.42 5.90
C GLY A 119 -3.20 23.86 5.73
N TYR A 120 -2.68 24.25 4.56
CA TYR A 120 -2.32 25.65 4.27
C TYR A 120 -3.56 26.46 3.86
N GLY A 121 -4.45 26.70 4.83
CA GLY A 121 -5.58 27.62 4.73
C GLY A 121 -5.19 29.00 5.26
N GLY A 122 -4.43 29.78 4.49
CA GLY A 122 -4.09 31.17 4.84
C GLY A 122 -3.19 31.78 3.77
N GLY A 123 -3.46 33.02 3.37
CA GLY A 123 -2.95 33.65 2.13
C GLY A 123 -1.47 34.03 2.09
N LEU A 124 -0.57 33.24 2.68
CA LEU A 124 0.88 33.36 2.48
C LEU A 124 1.35 32.18 1.61
N ALA A 125 2.03 32.49 0.50
CA ALA A 125 2.64 31.46 -0.33
C ALA A 125 3.59 30.60 0.52
N PRO A 126 3.58 29.26 0.39
CA PRO A 126 4.47 28.41 1.15
C PRO A 126 5.92 28.81 0.86
N LYS A 127 6.77 28.85 1.90
CA LYS A 127 8.21 29.01 1.73
C LYS A 127 8.69 27.87 0.84
N THR A 128 9.43 28.22 -0.21
CA THR A 128 9.98 27.26 -1.18
C THR A 128 11.48 27.46 -1.31
N GLU A 129 12.15 26.39 -1.71
CA GLU A 129 13.58 26.33 -2.02
C GLU A 129 13.73 25.97 -3.51
N ASP A 130 14.69 26.56 -4.19
CA ASP A 130 14.97 26.24 -5.59
C ASP A 130 15.94 25.06 -5.67
N ILE A 131 15.63 24.09 -6.54
CA ILE A 131 16.55 23.04 -6.97
C ILE A 131 16.72 23.12 -8.49
N SER A 132 17.91 22.77 -8.98
CA SER A 132 18.22 22.81 -10.41
C SER A 132 19.20 21.71 -10.80
N VAL A 133 18.89 21.02 -11.89
CA VAL A 133 19.77 20.02 -12.51
C VAL A 133 20.32 20.60 -13.82
N PRO A 134 21.64 20.76 -13.96
CA PRO A 134 22.25 21.25 -15.20
C PRO A 134 22.34 20.15 -16.26
N LYS A 135 22.54 20.53 -17.53
CA LYS A 135 22.81 19.58 -18.61
C LYS A 135 24.08 18.78 -18.39
N TYR A 136 25.15 19.44 -17.97
CA TYR A 136 26.43 18.85 -17.66
C TYR A 136 26.85 19.24 -16.24
N ASN A 137 27.36 18.28 -15.47
CA ASN A 137 27.81 18.48 -14.09
C ASN A 137 29.31 18.25 -13.98
N SER A 138 30.02 19.19 -13.35
CA SER A 138 31.48 19.15 -13.18
C SER A 138 31.96 18.02 -12.27
N ALA A 139 31.08 17.45 -11.44
CA ALA A 139 31.38 16.29 -10.60
C ALA A 139 31.45 14.95 -11.39
N GLY A 140 31.21 14.96 -12.70
CA GLY A 140 31.38 13.79 -13.57
C GLY A 140 30.10 13.02 -13.87
N ARG A 141 30.21 11.87 -14.56
CA ARG A 141 29.07 11.12 -15.11
C ARG A 141 28.10 10.57 -14.06
N SER A 142 28.59 10.19 -12.88
CA SER A 142 27.77 9.65 -11.79
C SER A 142 27.02 10.73 -11.01
N ALA A 143 27.31 12.02 -11.24
CA ALA A 143 26.51 13.10 -10.67
C ALA A 143 25.20 13.29 -11.44
N ASN A 144 24.18 13.82 -10.75
CA ASN A 144 22.90 14.13 -11.39
C ASN A 144 23.08 15.22 -12.46
N GLN A 145 22.73 14.90 -13.71
CA GLN A 145 22.83 15.80 -14.87
C GLN A 145 21.93 15.32 -16.03
N LEU A 146 21.43 16.26 -16.84
CA LEU A 146 20.48 15.93 -17.90
C LEU A 146 21.11 15.19 -19.09
N SER A 147 22.40 15.38 -19.36
CA SER A 147 23.11 14.63 -20.41
C SER A 147 23.16 13.12 -20.16
N VAL A 148 23.02 12.71 -18.89
CA VAL A 148 22.93 11.31 -18.47
C VAL A 148 21.48 10.90 -18.24
N SER A 149 20.70 11.69 -17.49
CA SER A 149 19.34 11.29 -17.12
C SER A 149 18.37 11.27 -18.30
N LEU A 150 18.57 12.11 -19.33
CA LEU A 150 17.75 12.09 -20.55
C LEU A 150 18.26 11.11 -21.63
N GLN A 151 19.43 10.51 -21.41
CA GLN A 151 19.95 9.45 -22.27
C GLN A 151 19.34 8.10 -21.90
N TYR A 152 19.40 7.13 -22.81
CA TYR A 152 19.19 5.73 -22.46
C TYR A 152 20.11 5.30 -21.31
N GLY A 153 19.51 4.76 -20.25
CA GLY A 153 20.21 4.21 -19.10
C GLY A 153 20.02 2.70 -18.97
N THR A 154 20.61 2.14 -17.91
CA THR A 154 20.32 0.77 -17.49
C THR A 154 18.96 0.71 -16.79
N ALA A 155 18.38 -0.49 -16.72
CA ALA A 155 17.11 -0.70 -16.03
C ALA A 155 17.21 -0.58 -14.49
N THR A 156 18.39 -0.24 -13.96
CA THR A 156 18.62 0.12 -12.56
C THR A 156 18.37 1.58 -12.24
N GLY A 157 18.19 2.45 -13.24
CA GLY A 157 18.06 3.88 -13.01
C GLY A 157 19.41 4.59 -12.81
N ILE A 158 19.35 5.90 -12.54
CA ILE A 158 20.54 6.77 -12.44
C ILE A 158 21.29 6.58 -11.10
N ASP A 159 22.62 6.71 -11.14
CA ASP A 159 23.49 6.44 -9.98
C ASP A 159 23.08 7.16 -8.68
N PRO A 160 22.78 8.49 -8.67
CA PRO A 160 22.45 9.18 -7.43
C PRO A 160 21.18 8.62 -6.76
N LEU A 161 20.18 8.25 -7.56
CA LEU A 161 18.94 7.67 -7.04
C LEU A 161 19.18 6.25 -6.51
N GLN A 162 19.92 5.43 -7.28
CA GLN A 162 20.27 4.06 -6.91
C GLN A 162 21.07 4.01 -5.60
N GLN A 163 22.07 4.89 -5.45
CA GLN A 163 22.86 5.01 -4.22
C GLN A 163 21.99 5.43 -3.03
N PHE A 164 21.14 6.44 -3.21
CA PHE A 164 20.24 6.91 -2.17
C PHE A 164 19.29 5.81 -1.69
N VAL A 165 18.58 5.11 -2.59
CA VAL A 165 17.62 4.07 -2.17
C VAL A 165 18.32 2.86 -1.54
N THR A 166 19.57 2.57 -1.94
CA THR A 166 20.40 1.53 -1.32
C THR A 166 20.76 1.90 0.11
N GLU A 167 21.29 3.11 0.33
CA GLU A 167 21.62 3.59 1.67
C GLU A 167 20.37 3.68 2.56
N PHE A 168 19.29 4.24 2.02
CA PHE A 168 18.01 4.36 2.68
C PHE A 168 17.46 3.01 3.13
N SER A 169 17.41 2.03 2.21
CA SER A 169 16.90 0.69 2.52
C SER A 169 17.74 -0.01 3.59
N ARG A 170 19.07 0.17 3.55
CA ARG A 170 19.99 -0.37 4.57
C ARG A 170 19.74 0.23 5.95
N LYS A 171 19.60 1.55 6.03
CA LYS A 171 19.43 2.26 7.31
C LYS A 171 18.04 2.06 7.91
N VAL A 172 17.00 2.08 7.07
CA VAL A 172 15.60 2.02 7.51
C VAL A 172 15.11 0.59 7.72
N PHE A 173 15.24 -0.28 6.71
CA PHE A 173 14.65 -1.63 6.76
C PHE A 173 15.59 -2.65 7.41
N LYS A 174 16.88 -2.33 7.49
CA LYS A 174 17.92 -3.14 8.14
C LYS A 174 17.82 -4.63 7.76
N PRO A 175 18.00 -4.97 6.46
CA PRO A 175 17.86 -6.34 6.03
C PRO A 175 18.77 -7.28 6.80
N TYR A 176 18.27 -8.47 7.10
CA TYR A 176 19.02 -9.49 7.83
C TYR A 176 20.25 -9.94 7.02
N LEU A 177 20.08 -10.17 5.72
CA LEU A 177 21.20 -10.51 4.84
C LEU A 177 22.11 -9.29 4.61
N PRO A 178 23.44 -9.45 4.73
CA PRO A 178 24.38 -8.38 4.44
C PRO A 178 24.44 -8.03 2.94
N ASN A 179 24.09 -8.98 2.07
CA ASN A 179 24.18 -8.91 0.62
C ASN A 179 22.81 -8.79 -0.06
N THR A 180 21.97 -7.83 0.33
CA THR A 180 20.79 -7.48 -0.49
C THR A 180 21.15 -6.55 -1.65
N ALA A 181 20.25 -6.49 -2.64
CA ALA A 181 20.29 -5.59 -3.78
C ALA A 181 19.01 -4.75 -3.85
N THR A 182 19.13 -3.55 -4.43
CA THR A 182 18.01 -2.66 -4.73
C THR A 182 17.88 -2.48 -6.24
N LEU A 183 16.65 -2.31 -6.74
CA LEU A 183 16.40 -2.14 -8.17
C LEU A 183 15.25 -1.16 -8.39
N ILE A 184 15.51 -0.06 -9.11
CA ILE A 184 14.49 0.94 -9.41
C ILE A 184 13.35 0.35 -10.28
N THR A 185 12.12 0.77 -10.00
CA THR A 185 10.88 0.36 -10.69
C THR A 185 10.03 1.56 -11.05
N THR A 186 9.04 1.35 -11.91
CA THR A 186 8.01 2.36 -12.26
C THR A 186 6.89 2.38 -11.21
N GLY A 187 7.23 2.16 -9.93
CA GLY A 187 6.30 2.00 -8.80
C GLY A 187 5.81 0.57 -8.59
N ASN A 188 5.12 0.33 -7.47
CA ASN A 188 4.78 -1.03 -7.01
C ASN A 188 3.88 -1.82 -7.98
N THR A 189 3.06 -1.16 -8.81
CA THR A 189 2.28 -1.86 -9.85
C THR A 189 3.17 -2.47 -10.94
N ASP A 190 4.20 -1.74 -11.39
CA ASP A 190 5.23 -2.30 -12.28
C ASP A 190 6.05 -3.36 -11.55
N GLY A 191 6.41 -3.10 -10.29
CA GLY A 191 7.13 -4.05 -9.44
C GLY A 191 6.41 -5.40 -9.32
N TRP A 192 5.14 -5.39 -8.93
CA TRP A 192 4.31 -6.58 -8.80
C TRP A 192 4.17 -7.34 -10.11
N ASN A 193 3.96 -6.63 -11.23
CA ASN A 193 3.91 -7.27 -12.55
C ASN A 193 5.22 -8.00 -12.90
N ARG A 194 6.38 -7.40 -12.55
CA ARG A 194 7.68 -8.06 -12.76
C ARG A 194 7.82 -9.31 -11.89
N ILE A 195 7.34 -9.27 -10.64
CA ILE A 195 7.33 -10.43 -9.74
C ILE A 195 6.45 -11.54 -10.30
N VAL A 196 5.21 -11.25 -10.71
CA VAL A 196 4.29 -12.25 -11.29
C VAL A 196 4.94 -12.94 -12.48
N GLN A 197 5.52 -12.18 -13.42
CA GLN A 197 6.23 -12.77 -14.56
C GLN A 197 7.49 -13.57 -14.16
N THR A 198 8.06 -13.28 -12.99
CA THR A 198 9.29 -13.91 -12.50
C THR A 198 9.00 -15.23 -11.76
N LEU A 199 7.89 -15.30 -11.02
CA LEU A 199 7.62 -16.41 -10.09
C LEU A 199 6.41 -17.27 -10.47
N ILE A 200 5.46 -16.75 -11.24
CA ILE A 200 4.18 -17.41 -11.49
C ILE A 200 4.15 -18.03 -12.89
N ASN A 201 3.86 -19.33 -12.96
CA ASN A 201 3.46 -19.99 -14.20
C ASN A 201 1.93 -19.97 -14.35
N PRO A 202 1.41 -20.08 -15.59
CA PRO A 202 -0.03 -20.17 -15.80
C PRO A 202 -0.71 -21.27 -15.00
N GLY A 203 -1.81 -20.94 -14.31
CA GLY A 203 -2.59 -21.86 -13.49
C GLY A 203 -2.05 -22.10 -12.08
N GLU A 204 -0.98 -21.42 -11.65
CA GLU A 204 -0.46 -21.51 -10.28
C GLU A 204 -1.23 -20.64 -9.29
N PHE A 205 -1.06 -20.94 -8.00
CA PHE A 205 -1.72 -20.25 -6.90
C PHE A 205 -0.83 -19.17 -6.27
N ILE A 206 -1.45 -18.07 -5.85
CA ILE A 206 -0.84 -16.99 -5.05
C ILE A 206 -1.61 -16.87 -3.73
N LEU A 207 -0.88 -16.93 -2.61
CA LEU A 207 -1.43 -16.62 -1.29
C LEU A 207 -1.66 -15.11 -1.20
N VAL A 208 -2.85 -14.71 -0.77
CA VAL A 208 -3.21 -13.31 -0.58
C VAL A 208 -4.03 -13.15 0.69
N GLU A 209 -3.99 -11.96 1.25
CA GLU A 209 -4.94 -11.55 2.28
C GLU A 209 -6.39 -11.68 1.79
N GLU A 210 -7.30 -12.16 2.64
CA GLU A 210 -8.71 -12.38 2.25
C GLU A 210 -9.37 -11.11 1.67
N TRP A 211 -9.01 -9.95 2.21
CA TRP A 211 -9.26 -8.63 1.61
C TRP A 211 -7.93 -8.03 1.16
N THR A 212 -7.77 -7.69 -0.12
CA THR A 212 -6.48 -7.24 -0.65
C THR A 212 -6.59 -6.16 -1.71
N TYR A 213 -5.45 -5.67 -2.19
CA TYR A 213 -5.38 -4.63 -3.20
C TYR A 213 -5.89 -5.15 -4.57
N PRO A 214 -6.98 -4.60 -5.13
CA PRO A 214 -7.64 -5.20 -6.30
C PRO A 214 -6.76 -5.21 -7.55
N SER A 215 -5.86 -4.23 -7.67
CA SER A 215 -4.93 -4.18 -8.79
C SER A 215 -3.87 -5.28 -8.71
N ALA A 216 -3.49 -5.75 -7.52
CA ALA A 216 -2.58 -6.89 -7.39
C ALA A 216 -3.21 -8.17 -7.97
N LEU A 217 -4.48 -8.42 -7.67
CA LEU A 217 -5.25 -9.51 -8.28
C LEU A 217 -5.37 -9.32 -9.79
N SER A 218 -5.74 -8.12 -10.23
CA SER A 218 -5.93 -7.80 -11.65
C SER A 218 -4.63 -7.92 -12.47
N THR A 219 -3.46 -7.73 -11.86
CA THR A 219 -2.16 -7.96 -12.51
C THR A 219 -1.87 -9.44 -12.73
N ALA A 220 -2.28 -10.31 -11.81
CA ALA A 220 -1.98 -11.74 -11.88
C ALA A 220 -3.03 -12.56 -12.65
N ARG A 221 -4.30 -12.12 -12.69
CA ARG A 221 -5.40 -12.79 -13.42
C ARG A 221 -5.09 -13.13 -14.89
N PRO A 222 -4.45 -12.25 -15.70
CA PRO A 222 -4.10 -12.57 -17.09
C PRO A 222 -3.07 -13.70 -17.25
N PHE A 223 -2.44 -14.13 -16.16
CA PHE A 223 -1.56 -15.29 -16.10
C PHE A 223 -2.30 -16.54 -15.61
N ASP A 224 -3.64 -16.57 -15.64
CA ASP A 224 -4.46 -17.65 -15.11
C ASP A 224 -4.13 -18.00 -13.64
N ALA A 225 -3.58 -17.04 -12.89
CA ALA A 225 -3.23 -17.24 -11.50
C ALA A 225 -4.52 -17.30 -10.65
N ALA A 226 -4.59 -18.32 -9.79
CA ALA A 226 -5.65 -18.45 -8.80
C ALA A 226 -5.18 -17.88 -7.45
N PHE A 227 -6.12 -17.37 -6.65
CA PHE A 227 -5.81 -16.75 -5.36
C PHE A 227 -6.28 -17.63 -4.22
N VAL A 228 -5.43 -17.80 -3.23
CA VAL A 228 -5.72 -18.54 -2.00
C VAL A 228 -5.87 -17.51 -0.89
N PRO A 229 -7.10 -17.17 -0.48
CA PRO A 229 -7.33 -16.21 0.59
C PRO A 229 -6.81 -16.76 1.91
N VAL A 230 -6.05 -15.95 2.63
CA VAL A 230 -5.60 -16.22 3.99
C VAL A 230 -6.38 -15.30 4.94
N ALA A 231 -7.02 -15.91 5.92
CA ALA A 231 -7.79 -15.21 6.94
C ALA A 231 -6.96 -14.14 7.66
N MET A 232 -7.65 -13.11 8.15
CA MET A 232 -7.04 -11.97 8.80
C MET A 232 -7.65 -11.72 10.19
N ASP A 233 -6.94 -10.93 11.00
CA ASP A 233 -7.40 -10.36 12.26
C ASP A 233 -7.00 -8.88 12.38
N GLY A 234 -7.08 -8.31 13.59
CA GLY A 234 -6.68 -6.93 13.86
C GLY A 234 -5.24 -6.55 13.47
N GLU A 235 -4.35 -7.54 13.30
CA GLU A 235 -2.96 -7.34 12.84
C GLU A 235 -2.76 -7.69 11.35
N GLY A 236 -3.83 -7.97 10.60
CA GLY A 236 -3.78 -8.39 9.20
C GLY A 236 -3.73 -9.91 9.07
N LEU A 237 -2.98 -10.42 8.09
CA LEU A 237 -2.87 -11.86 7.82
C LEU A 237 -2.52 -12.68 9.09
N ARG A 238 -3.27 -13.77 9.29
CA ARG A 238 -3.11 -14.69 10.42
C ARG A 238 -2.09 -15.78 10.13
N ALA A 239 -1.11 -15.93 11.01
CA ALA A 239 -0.06 -16.94 10.90
C ALA A 239 -0.62 -18.36 11.00
N ASP A 240 -1.52 -18.61 11.94
CA ASP A 240 -2.16 -19.92 12.13
C ASP A 240 -3.02 -20.34 10.93
N ALA A 241 -3.73 -19.39 10.32
CA ALA A 241 -4.49 -19.62 9.09
C ALA A 241 -3.56 -19.95 7.90
N LEU A 242 -2.46 -19.21 7.75
CA LEU A 242 -1.45 -19.48 6.72
C LEU A 242 -0.85 -20.88 6.88
N GLU A 243 -0.44 -21.25 8.09
CA GLU A 243 0.12 -22.58 8.36
C GLU A 243 -0.90 -23.69 8.10
N SER A 244 -2.15 -23.53 8.54
CA SER A 244 -3.22 -24.49 8.30
C SER A 244 -3.48 -24.74 6.81
N ILE A 245 -3.52 -23.68 5.99
CA ILE A 245 -3.68 -23.79 4.53
C ILE A 245 -2.53 -24.59 3.90
N LEU A 246 -1.30 -24.32 4.32
CA LEU A 246 -0.11 -24.94 3.73
C LEU A 246 0.09 -26.38 4.20
N GLU A 247 -0.23 -26.68 5.47
CA GLU A 247 -0.15 -28.02 6.05
C GLU A 247 -1.17 -28.97 5.44
N ASN A 248 -2.39 -28.48 5.23
CA ASN A 248 -3.52 -29.28 4.74
C ASN A 248 -3.68 -29.21 3.21
N TRP A 249 -2.69 -28.71 2.47
CA TRP A 249 -2.78 -28.60 1.02
C TRP A 249 -2.71 -29.99 0.35
N ASN A 250 -3.84 -30.46 -0.16
CA ASN A 250 -3.93 -31.71 -0.92
C ASN A 250 -3.91 -31.45 -2.43
N GLU A 251 -2.83 -31.87 -3.11
CA GLU A 251 -2.68 -31.69 -4.56
C GLU A 251 -3.65 -32.59 -5.35
N GLU A 252 -3.97 -33.80 -4.87
CA GLU A 252 -4.86 -34.74 -5.58
C GLU A 252 -6.30 -34.19 -5.66
N GLU A 253 -6.80 -33.62 -4.55
CA GLU A 253 -8.10 -32.94 -4.50
C GLU A 253 -8.15 -31.68 -5.39
N ARG A 254 -7.00 -31.18 -5.82
CA ARG A 254 -6.84 -29.99 -6.68
C ARG A 254 -6.33 -30.34 -8.06
N GLY A 255 -6.65 -31.55 -8.56
CA GLY A 255 -6.32 -31.95 -9.92
C GLY A 255 -4.81 -32.02 -10.21
N GLY A 256 -4.00 -32.30 -9.18
CA GLY A 256 -2.54 -32.33 -9.24
C GLY A 256 -1.86 -30.96 -9.22
N GLN A 257 -2.59 -29.89 -8.88
CA GLN A 257 -1.99 -28.56 -8.75
C GLN A 257 -1.18 -28.44 -7.47
N LYS A 258 0.05 -27.93 -7.62
CA LYS A 258 1.01 -27.78 -6.53
C LYS A 258 0.57 -26.74 -5.51
N ARG A 259 1.05 -26.91 -4.27
CA ARG A 259 0.91 -25.93 -3.19
C ARG A 259 1.43 -24.54 -3.62
N PRO A 260 0.76 -23.44 -3.26
CA PRO A 260 1.26 -22.09 -3.55
C PRO A 260 2.64 -21.86 -2.95
N HIS A 261 3.48 -21.16 -3.71
CA HIS A 261 4.88 -20.84 -3.33
C HIS A 261 5.18 -19.34 -3.33
N VAL A 262 4.17 -18.49 -3.59
CA VAL A 262 4.29 -17.03 -3.58
C VAL A 262 3.16 -16.43 -2.75
N MET A 263 3.49 -15.47 -1.90
CA MET A 263 2.54 -14.68 -1.12
C MET A 263 2.65 -13.20 -1.46
N TYR A 264 1.53 -12.55 -1.76
CA TYR A 264 1.42 -11.08 -1.82
C TYR A 264 0.79 -10.58 -0.52
N ILE A 265 1.44 -9.61 0.13
CA ILE A 265 1.02 -9.10 1.44
C ILE A 265 1.28 -7.61 1.59
N VAL A 266 0.34 -6.88 2.22
CA VAL A 266 0.46 -5.46 2.56
C VAL A 266 0.54 -5.31 4.09
N PRO A 267 1.72 -5.42 4.73
CA PRO A 267 1.81 -5.57 6.17
C PRO A 267 1.57 -4.29 6.99
N ILE A 268 1.73 -3.10 6.39
CA ILE A 268 1.56 -1.82 7.08
C ILE A 268 0.46 -1.01 6.40
N GLY A 269 -0.56 -0.60 7.16
CA GLY A 269 -1.69 0.16 6.63
C GLY A 269 -2.41 -0.60 5.53
N GLN A 270 -2.67 -1.89 5.78
CA GLN A 270 -3.16 -2.89 4.84
C GLN A 270 -4.32 -2.35 4.01
N ASN A 271 -4.31 -2.61 2.70
CA ASN A 271 -5.36 -2.16 1.80
C ASN A 271 -6.34 -3.31 1.53
N PRO A 272 -7.58 -3.26 2.06
CA PRO A 272 -8.30 -2.05 2.46
C PRO A 272 -8.42 -1.76 3.97
N SER A 273 -7.98 -2.69 4.84
CA SER A 273 -8.39 -2.70 6.25
C SER A 273 -7.81 -1.61 7.15
N GLY A 274 -6.62 -1.09 6.79
CA GLY A 274 -5.79 -0.24 7.65
C GLY A 274 -5.02 -1.02 8.74
N ALA A 275 -5.09 -2.36 8.74
CA ALA A 275 -4.39 -3.21 9.71
C ALA A 275 -2.87 -3.07 9.59
N THR A 276 -2.17 -3.32 10.70
CA THR A 276 -0.71 -3.23 10.79
C THR A 276 -0.16 -4.45 11.49
N MET A 277 0.70 -5.19 10.80
CA MET A 277 1.34 -6.39 11.29
C MET A 277 2.53 -6.06 12.19
N GLY A 278 2.48 -6.50 13.45
CA GLY A 278 3.57 -6.35 14.43
C GLY A 278 4.79 -7.24 14.13
N ALA A 279 5.91 -6.96 14.81
CA ALA A 279 7.17 -7.70 14.64
C ALA A 279 7.04 -9.19 14.98
N ALA A 280 6.27 -9.54 16.02
CA ALA A 280 6.04 -10.93 16.41
C ALA A 280 5.30 -11.70 15.30
N ARG A 281 4.16 -11.17 14.83
CA ARG A 281 3.39 -11.76 13.73
C ARG A 281 4.21 -11.90 12.45
N LYS A 282 5.03 -10.89 12.09
CA LYS A 282 5.94 -10.99 10.93
C LYS A 282 6.95 -12.12 11.08
N LYS A 283 7.50 -12.32 12.29
CA LYS A 283 8.42 -13.43 12.55
C LYS A 283 7.70 -14.77 12.39
N ASP A 284 6.51 -14.94 12.97
CA ASP A 284 5.74 -16.18 12.86
C ASP A 284 5.40 -16.52 11.40
N VAL A 285 4.90 -15.54 10.64
CA VAL A 285 4.63 -15.69 9.20
C VAL A 285 5.91 -16.02 8.43
N TYR A 286 7.04 -15.37 8.75
CA TYR A 286 8.32 -15.65 8.10
C TYR A 286 8.78 -17.09 8.34
N GLU A 287 8.74 -17.58 9.57
CA GLU A 287 9.14 -18.97 9.89
C GLU A 287 8.23 -20.00 9.20
N ILE A 288 6.93 -19.71 9.05
CA ILE A 288 6.00 -20.54 8.27
C ILE A 288 6.42 -20.54 6.79
N CYS A 289 6.72 -19.38 6.21
CA CYS A 289 7.22 -19.29 4.85
C CYS A 289 8.55 -20.02 4.66
N VAL A 290 9.43 -20.07 5.67
CA VAL A 290 10.63 -20.91 5.66
C VAL A 290 10.27 -22.40 5.66
N LYS A 291 9.44 -22.84 6.61
CA LYS A 291 9.00 -24.25 6.76
C LYS A 291 8.37 -24.80 5.48
N TYR A 292 7.56 -23.97 4.82
CA TYR A 292 6.77 -24.35 3.66
C TYR A 292 7.33 -23.81 2.35
N ASP A 293 8.51 -23.23 2.36
CA ASP A 293 9.18 -22.72 1.17
C ASP A 293 8.30 -21.78 0.31
N VAL A 294 7.95 -20.63 0.87
CA VAL A 294 7.14 -19.59 0.24
C VAL A 294 7.93 -18.30 0.10
N ILE A 295 7.85 -17.64 -1.06
CA ILE A 295 8.41 -16.31 -1.32
C ILE A 295 7.44 -15.23 -0.82
N ILE A 296 7.96 -14.26 -0.08
CA ILE A 296 7.17 -13.15 0.48
C ILE A 296 7.34 -11.92 -0.40
N CYS A 297 6.27 -11.49 -1.06
CA CYS A 297 6.21 -10.26 -1.83
C CYS A 297 5.56 -9.16 -0.96
N GLU A 298 6.40 -8.41 -0.27
CA GLU A 298 5.99 -7.35 0.66
C GLU A 298 5.70 -6.04 -0.12
N ASP A 299 4.43 -5.69 -0.30
CA ASP A 299 4.00 -4.43 -0.93
C ASP A 299 3.72 -3.38 0.13
N ASP A 300 4.58 -2.37 0.25
CA ASP A 300 4.57 -1.49 1.42
C ASP A 300 4.60 0.02 1.08
N PRO A 301 3.58 0.51 0.36
CA PRO A 301 3.50 1.92 -0.03
C PRO A 301 3.20 2.85 1.17
N TYR A 302 2.83 2.31 2.33
CA TYR A 302 2.39 3.05 3.50
C TYR A 302 3.32 2.92 4.72
N TYR A 303 4.49 2.29 4.58
CA TYR A 303 5.42 2.01 5.69
C TYR A 303 5.67 3.19 6.63
N PHE A 304 5.79 4.40 6.08
CA PHE A 304 6.09 5.62 6.86
C PHE A 304 4.84 6.32 7.43
N LEU A 305 3.64 5.79 7.15
CA LEU A 305 2.37 6.30 7.67
C LEU A 305 1.93 5.51 8.89
N GLN A 306 2.83 5.08 9.77
CA GLN A 306 2.47 4.36 11.00
C GLN A 306 2.08 5.37 12.09
N GLU A 307 0.82 5.81 12.12
CA GLU A 307 0.39 6.93 12.97
C GLU A 307 0.20 6.58 14.45
N GLY A 308 0.29 5.30 14.81
CA GLY A 308 0.02 4.82 16.17
C GLY A 308 -1.48 4.82 16.48
N PRO A 309 -1.89 4.53 17.73
CA PRO A 309 -3.30 4.42 18.09
C PRO A 309 -4.04 5.76 18.01
N TYR A 310 -5.31 5.71 17.61
CA TYR A 310 -6.21 6.87 17.72
C TYR A 310 -6.41 7.27 19.18
N VAL A 311 -6.36 8.57 19.45
CA VAL A 311 -6.68 9.15 20.75
C VAL A 311 -7.85 10.12 20.58
N PRO A 312 -8.93 10.02 21.37
CA PRO A 312 -10.04 10.96 21.27
C PRO A 312 -9.61 12.39 21.58
N LYS A 313 -10.24 13.36 20.91
CA LYS A 313 -9.90 14.80 20.99
C LYS A 313 -9.77 15.34 22.43
N SER A 314 -10.56 14.83 23.37
CA SER A 314 -10.54 15.22 24.78
C SER A 314 -9.28 14.77 25.54
N TYR A 315 -8.58 13.74 25.06
CA TYR A 315 -7.41 13.13 25.70
C TYR A 315 -6.09 13.41 24.97
N ARG A 316 -6.11 14.12 23.84
CA ARG A 316 -4.89 14.42 23.07
C ARG A 316 -3.99 15.40 23.81
N SER A 317 -2.72 15.04 23.96
CA SER A 317 -1.67 15.99 24.37
C SER A 317 -1.47 17.05 23.30
N ARG A 318 -1.33 18.31 23.71
CA ARG A 318 -0.96 19.43 22.82
C ARG A 318 0.55 19.55 22.59
N LYS A 319 1.37 18.83 23.36
CA LYS A 319 2.83 18.80 23.17
C LYS A 319 3.18 17.60 22.29
N GLY A 320 3.61 17.87 21.06
CA GLY A 320 4.34 16.88 20.26
C GLY A 320 5.72 16.63 20.85
N VAL A 321 6.20 15.41 20.70
CA VAL A 321 7.62 15.08 20.94
C VAL A 321 8.33 15.27 19.62
N ASP A 322 9.27 16.22 19.56
CA ASP A 322 10.20 16.31 18.44
C ASP A 322 11.26 15.23 18.68
N MET A 323 11.18 14.16 17.91
CA MET A 323 12.02 12.97 18.03
C MET A 323 13.08 13.00 16.94
N ASP A 324 14.31 12.63 17.29
CA ASP A 324 15.39 12.53 16.30
C ASP A 324 14.99 11.58 15.15
N PRO A 325 15.27 11.91 13.88
CA PRO A 325 14.88 11.07 12.75
C PRO A 325 15.32 9.61 12.85
N GLU A 326 16.50 9.30 13.41
CA GLU A 326 16.96 7.93 13.56
C GLU A 326 16.21 7.21 14.68
N GLU A 327 15.99 7.87 15.81
CA GLU A 327 15.15 7.34 16.90
C GLU A 327 13.73 7.06 16.42
N TRP A 328 13.17 7.94 15.58
CA TRP A 328 11.85 7.75 14.97
C TRP A 328 11.78 6.49 14.11
N VAL A 329 12.80 6.21 13.30
CA VAL A 329 12.85 4.99 12.49
C VAL A 329 12.82 3.74 13.37
N GLU A 330 13.44 3.75 14.56
CA GLU A 330 13.38 2.61 15.49
C GLU A 330 11.99 2.36 16.07
N THR A 331 11.11 3.36 16.08
CA THR A 331 9.73 3.20 16.57
C THR A 331 8.81 2.48 15.60
N LEU A 332 9.20 2.38 14.32
CA LEU A 332 8.40 1.78 13.27
C LEU A 332 8.38 0.25 13.39
N SER A 333 7.22 -0.36 13.13
CA SER A 333 7.12 -1.81 12.93
C SER A 333 8.04 -2.21 11.78
N PRO A 334 8.92 -3.22 11.96
CA PRO A 334 9.96 -3.53 10.99
C PRO A 334 9.38 -4.19 9.72
N SER A 335 10.10 -4.07 8.61
CA SER A 335 9.87 -4.86 7.39
C SER A 335 10.19 -6.35 7.60
N PHE A 336 9.58 -7.23 6.79
CA PHE A 336 9.99 -8.64 6.69
C PHE A 336 11.49 -8.82 6.40
N LEU A 337 12.14 -7.88 5.71
CA LEU A 337 13.58 -7.90 5.45
C LEU A 337 14.42 -8.03 6.72
N LYS A 338 13.95 -7.49 7.86
CA LYS A 338 14.64 -7.59 9.15
C LYS A 338 14.74 -9.03 9.66
N PHE A 339 13.85 -9.91 9.22
CA PHE A 339 13.81 -11.32 9.58
C PHE A 339 14.34 -12.24 8.46
N ASP A 340 14.68 -11.68 7.29
CA ASP A 340 14.91 -12.46 6.08
C ASP A 340 16.28 -13.15 6.03
N TYR A 341 16.49 -14.17 6.85
CA TYR A 341 17.76 -14.91 6.89
C TYR A 341 17.99 -15.88 5.72
N GLU A 342 16.97 -16.17 4.91
CA GLU A 342 17.06 -17.03 3.71
C GLU A 342 16.97 -16.26 2.38
N GLY A 343 16.74 -14.95 2.39
CA GLY A 343 16.67 -14.14 1.18
C GLY A 343 15.38 -14.34 0.36
N ARG A 344 14.29 -14.74 1.01
CA ARG A 344 12.98 -15.07 0.41
C ARG A 344 12.01 -13.88 0.35
N VAL A 345 12.42 -12.69 0.79
CA VAL A 345 11.60 -11.47 0.75
C VAL A 345 11.95 -10.64 -0.49
N ILE A 346 10.92 -10.29 -1.26
CA ILE A 346 10.96 -9.27 -2.30
C ILE A 346 10.11 -8.10 -1.83
N ARG A 347 10.76 -7.07 -1.26
CA ARG A 347 10.09 -5.85 -0.81
C ARG A 347 9.89 -4.89 -1.98
N MET A 348 8.71 -4.28 -2.07
CA MET A 348 8.37 -3.23 -3.03
C MET A 348 8.07 -1.91 -2.31
N ASP A 349 8.87 -0.89 -2.61
CA ASP A 349 8.69 0.47 -2.10
C ASP A 349 8.38 1.46 -3.23
N THR A 350 7.68 2.56 -2.89
CA THR A 350 7.33 3.59 -3.87
C THR A 350 7.43 5.01 -3.32
N PHE A 351 7.82 5.95 -4.19
CA PHE A 351 7.69 7.39 -3.94
C PHE A 351 6.27 7.92 -4.14
N SER A 352 5.32 7.07 -4.53
CA SER A 352 3.94 7.49 -4.80
C SER A 352 3.23 8.07 -3.58
N LYS A 353 3.55 7.60 -2.37
CA LYS A 353 2.88 8.03 -1.14
C LYS A 353 3.73 8.92 -0.26
N THR A 354 4.99 9.14 -0.63
CA THR A 354 5.96 9.93 0.13
C THR A 354 6.46 11.17 -0.60
N ILE A 355 6.39 11.20 -1.95
CA ILE A 355 6.74 12.34 -2.80
C ILE A 355 5.56 12.70 -3.70
N ALA A 356 5.26 11.87 -4.71
CA ALA A 356 4.16 12.10 -5.65
C ALA A 356 3.83 10.84 -6.47
N PRO A 357 2.56 10.43 -6.61
CA PRO A 357 2.18 9.31 -7.48
C PRO A 357 2.57 9.52 -8.94
N GLY A 358 2.54 10.77 -9.42
CA GLY A 358 2.89 11.15 -10.77
C GLY A 358 4.37 10.93 -11.14
N SER A 359 5.25 10.74 -10.15
CA SER A 359 6.67 10.43 -10.40
C SER A 359 6.84 9.09 -11.12
N ARG A 360 5.96 8.11 -10.81
CA ARG A 360 6.07 6.73 -11.29
C ARG A 360 7.43 6.12 -10.96
N ILE A 361 7.87 6.29 -9.71
CA ILE A 361 9.15 5.75 -9.23
C ILE A 361 8.91 4.91 -7.97
N GLY A 362 9.56 3.75 -7.94
CA GLY A 362 9.70 2.89 -6.77
C GLY A 362 11.00 2.11 -6.85
N TRP A 363 11.16 1.14 -5.95
CA TRP A 363 12.29 0.22 -5.98
C TRP A 363 11.94 -1.11 -5.32
N PHE A 364 12.70 -2.14 -5.66
CA PHE A 364 12.76 -3.37 -4.90
C PHE A 364 13.89 -3.34 -3.87
N THR A 365 13.75 -4.09 -2.79
CA THR A 365 14.87 -4.56 -1.96
C THR A 365 14.73 -6.08 -1.79
N CYS A 366 15.72 -6.85 -2.23
CA CYS A 366 15.66 -8.32 -2.26
C CYS A 366 17.05 -8.96 -2.36
N SER A 367 17.11 -10.30 -2.44
CA SER A 367 18.36 -11.01 -2.73
C SER A 367 18.88 -10.69 -4.15
N PRO A 368 20.20 -10.79 -4.40
CA PRO A 368 20.78 -10.49 -5.71
C PRO A 368 20.22 -11.38 -6.83
N MET A 369 19.86 -12.62 -6.53
CA MET A 369 19.23 -13.54 -7.49
C MET A 369 17.88 -13.00 -7.98
N PHE A 370 17.02 -12.55 -7.07
CA PHE A 370 15.74 -11.94 -7.46
C PHE A 370 15.94 -10.61 -8.17
N ALA A 371 16.86 -9.76 -7.70
CA ALA A 371 17.17 -8.50 -8.35
C ALA A 371 17.61 -8.69 -9.81
N ASP A 372 18.46 -9.69 -10.09
CA ASP A 372 18.88 -10.03 -11.44
C ASP A 372 17.69 -10.45 -12.33
N ARG A 373 16.83 -11.35 -11.84
CA ARG A 373 15.69 -11.84 -12.61
C ARG A 373 14.63 -10.76 -12.86
N LEU A 374 14.35 -9.93 -11.85
CA LEU A 374 13.43 -8.79 -11.96
C LEU A 374 13.96 -7.73 -12.92
N LEU A 375 15.27 -7.51 -12.92
CA LEU A 375 15.94 -6.61 -13.86
C LEU A 375 15.76 -7.09 -15.31
N ARG A 376 15.91 -8.39 -15.58
CA ARG A 376 15.66 -8.95 -16.93
C ARG A 376 14.24 -8.67 -17.42
N VAL A 377 13.25 -8.70 -16.53
CA VAL A 377 11.87 -8.31 -16.89
C VAL A 377 11.80 -6.83 -17.26
N GLY A 378 12.42 -5.97 -16.44
CA GLY A 378 12.52 -4.54 -16.70
C GLY A 378 13.15 -4.24 -18.06
N GLU A 379 14.25 -4.92 -18.39
CA GLU A 379 15.02 -4.67 -19.63
C GLU A 379 14.20 -4.79 -20.92
N THR A 380 13.15 -5.62 -20.93
CA THR A 380 12.28 -5.87 -22.09
C THR A 380 10.85 -5.38 -21.90
N SER A 381 10.58 -4.62 -20.83
CA SER A 381 9.27 -4.02 -20.57
C SER A 381 9.40 -2.50 -20.42
N THR A 382 9.26 -1.99 -19.21
CA THR A 382 9.30 -0.56 -18.90
C THR A 382 10.70 0.05 -18.97
N GLN A 383 11.75 -0.77 -19.12
CA GLN A 383 13.15 -0.39 -19.02
C GLN A 383 13.47 0.21 -17.65
N ALA A 384 13.32 1.52 -17.49
CA ALA A 384 13.50 2.27 -16.26
C ALA A 384 12.48 3.41 -16.21
N PRO A 385 12.24 4.02 -15.03
CA PRO A 385 11.39 5.20 -14.92
C PRO A 385 11.90 6.36 -15.77
N SER A 386 11.03 7.32 -16.06
CA SER A 386 11.39 8.52 -16.84
C SER A 386 12.61 9.24 -16.26
N GLY A 387 13.60 9.52 -17.12
CA GLY A 387 14.80 10.26 -16.78
C GLY A 387 14.56 11.62 -16.12
N PHE A 388 13.56 12.36 -16.59
CA PHE A 388 13.12 13.61 -15.98
C PHE A 388 12.67 13.40 -14.53
N GLY A 389 11.83 12.37 -14.30
CA GLY A 389 11.31 12.06 -12.97
C GLY A 389 12.43 11.61 -12.03
N GLN A 390 13.29 10.70 -12.50
CA GLN A 390 14.43 10.22 -11.71
C GLN A 390 15.36 11.37 -11.32
N SER A 391 15.68 12.25 -12.28
CA SER A 391 16.60 13.37 -12.06
C SER A 391 16.05 14.37 -11.04
N MET A 392 14.76 14.72 -11.10
CA MET A 392 14.15 15.63 -10.13
C MET A 392 14.00 15.01 -8.74
N VAL A 393 13.60 13.74 -8.66
CA VAL A 393 13.49 13.04 -7.38
C VAL A 393 14.87 12.86 -6.74
N ALA A 394 15.87 12.47 -7.52
CA ALA A 394 17.25 12.34 -7.05
C ALA A 394 17.81 13.69 -6.58
N GLU A 395 17.58 14.77 -7.32
CA GLU A 395 18.01 16.10 -6.90
C GLU A 395 17.42 16.49 -5.54
N LEU A 396 16.11 16.25 -5.37
CA LEU A 396 15.41 16.54 -4.12
C LEU A 396 15.94 15.71 -2.96
N ILE A 397 15.94 14.37 -3.08
CA ILE A 397 16.17 13.50 -1.92
C ILE A 397 17.65 13.20 -1.69
N ALA A 398 18.48 13.10 -2.73
CA ALA A 398 19.88 12.73 -2.61
C ALA A 398 20.77 13.97 -2.42
N ASN A 399 20.61 14.99 -3.27
CA ASN A 399 21.51 16.15 -3.28
C ASN A 399 21.06 17.28 -2.35
N HIS A 400 19.76 17.61 -2.35
CA HIS A 400 19.23 18.77 -1.62
C HIS A 400 18.88 18.44 -0.17
N TRP A 401 18.10 17.37 0.04
CA TRP A 401 17.71 16.92 1.37
C TRP A 401 18.75 15.99 1.99
N GLY A 402 19.21 14.98 1.25
CA GLY A 402 19.95 13.87 1.82
C GLY A 402 19.08 13.03 2.77
N TYR A 403 19.67 11.99 3.35
CA TYR A 403 18.97 11.01 4.19
C TYR A 403 18.21 11.66 5.36
N ASN A 404 18.91 12.40 6.23
CA ASN A 404 18.32 12.92 7.48
C ASN A 404 17.11 13.82 7.23
N LYS A 405 17.21 14.73 6.26
CA LYS A 405 16.10 15.64 5.94
C LYS A 405 14.94 14.92 5.26
N TYR A 406 15.20 13.90 4.44
CA TYR A 406 14.13 13.09 3.90
C TYR A 406 13.40 12.28 4.97
N VAL A 407 14.11 11.71 5.94
CA VAL A 407 13.48 11.03 7.10
C VAL A 407 12.65 12.03 7.91
N ARG A 408 13.16 13.26 8.13
CA ARG A 408 12.39 14.33 8.79
C ARG A 408 11.12 14.71 8.01
N TRP A 409 11.17 14.71 6.68
CA TRP A 409 9.99 14.92 5.83
C TRP A 409 8.96 13.79 6.03
N LEU A 410 9.40 12.53 6.05
CA LEU A 410 8.54 11.35 6.28
C LEU A 410 7.86 11.38 7.65
N GLN A 411 8.59 11.75 8.70
CA GLN A 411 8.02 11.97 10.05
C GLN A 411 6.95 13.06 10.05
N GLY A 412 7.20 14.16 9.34
CA GLY A 412 6.21 15.22 9.13
C GLY A 412 4.95 14.72 8.41
N LEU A 413 5.14 13.90 7.37
CA LEU A 413 4.05 13.30 6.61
C LEU A 413 3.20 12.34 7.47
N GLN A 414 3.84 11.48 8.27
CA GLN A 414 3.17 10.62 9.26
C GLN A 414 2.29 11.47 10.19
N LYS A 415 2.79 12.62 10.66
CA LYS A 415 2.01 13.52 11.52
C LYS A 415 0.80 14.12 10.81
N CYS A 416 0.96 14.53 9.56
CA CYS A 416 -0.15 15.03 8.73
C CYS A 416 -1.23 13.96 8.57
N TYR A 417 -0.87 12.71 8.26
CA TYR A 417 -1.83 11.61 8.14
C TYR A 417 -2.45 11.24 9.49
N SER A 418 -1.71 11.32 10.60
CA SER A 418 -2.26 11.14 11.95
C SER A 418 -3.37 12.15 12.23
N ASN A 419 -3.14 13.42 11.89
CA ASN A 419 -4.15 14.47 12.09
C ASN A 419 -5.39 14.23 11.20
N ARG A 420 -5.21 13.78 9.96
CA ARG A 420 -6.31 13.49 9.03
C ARG A 420 -7.13 12.27 9.46
N ARG A 421 -6.47 11.21 9.94
CA ARG A 421 -7.09 10.05 10.59
C ARG A 421 -7.94 10.50 11.77
N ASP A 422 -7.37 11.32 12.66
CA ASP A 422 -8.05 11.85 13.83
C ASP A 422 -9.26 12.73 13.46
N GLU A 423 -9.14 13.58 12.44
CA GLU A 423 -10.24 14.43 11.95
C GLU A 423 -11.40 13.62 11.37
N LEU A 424 -11.12 12.55 10.62
CA LEU A 424 -12.16 11.65 10.11
C LEU A 424 -12.86 10.91 11.26
N VAL A 425 -12.12 10.34 12.20
CA VAL A 425 -12.71 9.60 13.33
C VAL A 425 -13.48 10.55 14.25
N ASP A 426 -13.00 11.78 14.47
CA ASP A 426 -13.75 12.82 15.20
C ASP A 426 -15.04 13.24 14.47
N ALA A 427 -15.03 13.27 13.13
CA ALA A 427 -16.24 13.51 12.33
C ALA A 427 -17.26 12.38 12.50
N ILE A 428 -16.81 11.12 12.55
CA ILE A 428 -17.67 9.98 12.87
C ILE A 428 -18.27 10.15 14.28
N ALA A 429 -17.43 10.43 15.29
CA ALA A 429 -17.88 10.61 16.68
C ALA A 429 -18.83 11.81 16.88
N LYS A 430 -18.88 12.74 15.91
CA LYS A 430 -19.84 13.85 15.91
C LYS A 430 -21.22 13.44 15.38
N GLU A 431 -21.28 12.54 14.40
CA GLU A 431 -22.54 12.15 13.77
C GLU A 431 -23.16 10.88 14.39
N PHE A 432 -22.37 10.09 15.14
CA PHE A 432 -22.77 8.81 15.71
C PHE A 432 -22.43 8.71 17.21
N ASP A 433 -23.20 7.89 17.94
CA ASP A 433 -22.85 7.49 19.31
C ASP A 433 -21.91 6.29 19.25
N LEU A 434 -20.66 6.48 19.67
CA LEU A 434 -19.63 5.45 19.65
C LEU A 434 -19.51 4.73 20.99
N SER A 435 -19.35 3.41 20.95
CA SER A 435 -18.95 2.59 22.09
C SER A 435 -17.82 1.64 21.71
N GLU A 436 -16.90 1.41 22.65
CA GLU A 436 -15.91 0.34 22.51
C GLU A 436 -16.62 -1.01 22.66
N GLU A 437 -16.40 -1.90 21.70
CA GLU A 437 -16.86 -3.28 21.73
C GLU A 437 -15.65 -4.20 21.48
N THR A 438 -15.61 -5.35 22.15
CA THR A 438 -14.60 -6.38 21.87
C THR A 438 -15.14 -7.23 20.73
N ALA A 439 -14.34 -7.42 19.68
CA ALA A 439 -14.75 -8.27 18.57
C ALA A 439 -14.82 -9.74 19.00
N GLU A 440 -16.00 -10.35 18.86
CA GLU A 440 -16.18 -11.81 18.79
C GLU A 440 -15.39 -12.36 17.57
N PRO A 441 -15.02 -13.67 17.50
CA PRO A 441 -14.09 -14.20 16.49
C PRO A 441 -14.56 -13.90 15.06
N THR A 442 -13.98 -12.84 14.48
CA THR A 442 -14.26 -12.26 13.15
C THR A 442 -12.97 -11.61 12.64
N PHE A 443 -12.98 -11.02 11.43
CA PHE A 443 -11.89 -10.21 10.85
C PHE A 443 -11.24 -9.18 11.82
N PHE A 444 -11.97 -8.70 12.83
CA PHE A 444 -11.47 -7.74 13.82
C PHE A 444 -11.02 -8.37 15.15
N SER A 445 -10.88 -9.70 15.22
CA SER A 445 -10.52 -10.38 16.46
C SER A 445 -9.22 -9.83 17.05
N GLY A 446 -9.19 -9.67 18.38
CA GLY A 446 -8.05 -9.10 19.11
C GLY A 446 -7.89 -7.57 19.04
N ALA A 447 -8.68 -6.86 18.22
CA ALA A 447 -8.61 -5.41 18.11
C ALA A 447 -9.65 -4.68 18.98
N LYS A 448 -9.32 -3.42 19.33
CA LYS A 448 -10.27 -2.46 19.90
C LYS A 448 -11.11 -1.85 18.78
N MET A 449 -12.37 -2.28 18.70
CA MET A 449 -13.33 -1.83 17.70
C MET A 449 -14.25 -0.75 18.27
N LEU A 450 -14.61 0.23 17.43
CA LEU A 450 -15.66 1.20 17.73
C LEU A 450 -16.94 0.78 17.02
N ALA A 451 -18.00 0.56 17.79
CA ALA A 451 -19.35 0.36 17.29
C ALA A 451 -20.10 1.70 17.26
N ALA A 452 -20.75 1.98 16.14
CA ALA A 452 -21.47 3.21 15.89
C ALA A 452 -22.99 2.96 15.84
N LYS A 453 -23.71 3.73 16.64
CA LYS A 453 -25.19 3.75 16.71
C LYS A 453 -25.72 5.11 16.29
N GLU A 454 -27.02 5.17 15.99
CA GLU A 454 -27.69 6.44 15.76
C GLU A 454 -27.48 7.39 16.95
N ARG A 455 -26.95 8.59 16.67
CA ARG A 455 -26.85 9.65 17.67
C ARG A 455 -28.23 10.20 18.00
N LEU A 456 -28.61 10.12 19.27
CA LEU A 456 -29.86 10.70 19.76
C LEU A 456 -29.81 12.24 19.76
N PRO A 457 -30.96 12.92 19.52
CA PRO A 457 -31.03 14.36 19.66
C PRO A 457 -30.62 14.83 21.06
N ALA A 458 -30.00 16.00 21.14
CA ALA A 458 -29.53 16.56 22.42
C ALA A 458 -30.65 16.80 23.45
N TRP A 459 -31.91 16.88 23.01
CA TRP A 459 -33.08 17.07 23.87
C TRP A 459 -33.73 15.77 24.37
N THR A 460 -33.21 14.59 24.00
CA THR A 460 -33.76 13.31 24.46
C THR A 460 -33.74 13.26 25.99
N PRO A 461 -34.89 13.08 26.67
CA PRO A 461 -34.96 13.08 28.13
C PRO A 461 -34.03 12.03 28.75
N TYR A 462 -33.25 12.42 29.76
CA TYR A 462 -32.31 11.52 30.44
C TYR A 462 -32.97 10.23 30.96
N ALA A 463 -34.24 10.31 31.37
CA ALA A 463 -35.03 9.19 31.86
C ALA A 463 -35.32 8.11 30.81
N THR A 464 -35.40 8.45 29.52
CA THR A 464 -35.59 7.49 28.41
C THR A 464 -34.31 7.21 27.64
N TYR A 465 -33.27 8.03 27.84
CA TYR A 465 -32.00 7.96 27.12
C TYR A 465 -31.32 6.59 27.20
N GLY A 466 -31.30 5.97 28.39
CA GLY A 466 -30.70 4.64 28.59
C GLY A 466 -31.46 3.50 27.89
N ASP A 467 -32.79 3.56 27.90
CA ASP A 467 -33.64 2.54 27.27
C ASP A 467 -33.71 2.70 25.74
N GLU A 468 -33.72 3.93 25.24
CA GLU A 468 -33.65 4.22 23.80
C GLU A 468 -32.30 3.80 23.20
N LYS A 469 -31.19 4.04 23.91
CA LYS A 469 -29.86 3.61 23.49
C LYS A 469 -29.72 2.07 23.45
N LYS A 470 -30.39 1.36 24.37
CA LYS A 470 -30.42 -0.12 24.39
C LYS A 470 -31.28 -0.72 23.28
N ARG A 471 -32.32 -0.01 22.83
CA ARG A 471 -33.23 -0.48 21.75
C ARG A 471 -32.66 -0.32 20.35
N ARG A 472 -31.60 0.48 20.17
CA ARG A 472 -31.00 0.75 18.86
C ARG A 472 -29.83 -0.19 18.60
N GLY A 473 -29.95 -0.97 17.51
CA GLY A 473 -28.88 -1.84 17.02
C GLY A 473 -27.66 -1.03 16.58
N THR A 474 -26.50 -1.69 16.55
CA THR A 474 -25.28 -1.15 15.95
C THR A 474 -25.47 -1.02 14.44
N TRP A 475 -25.17 0.13 13.86
CA TRP A 475 -25.29 0.32 12.41
C TRP A 475 -24.03 -0.08 11.69
N PHE A 476 -22.88 0.31 12.22
CA PHE A 476 -21.60 -0.10 11.68
C PHE A 476 -20.54 -0.17 12.79
N SER A 477 -19.45 -0.85 12.50
CA SER A 477 -18.28 -0.91 13.34
C SER A 477 -17.00 -0.76 12.52
N PHE A 478 -15.93 -0.30 13.15
CA PHE A 478 -14.63 -0.15 12.52
C PHE A 478 -13.50 -0.16 13.55
N ILE A 479 -12.29 -0.51 13.11
CA ILE A 479 -11.08 -0.27 13.89
C ILE A 479 -10.51 1.09 13.46
N PRO A 480 -10.25 2.03 14.38
CA PRO A 480 -9.46 3.21 14.07
C PRO A 480 -8.07 2.77 13.57
N PRO A 481 -7.73 3.03 12.29
CA PRO A 481 -6.52 2.48 11.68
C PRO A 481 -5.31 3.07 12.38
N THR A 482 -4.28 2.25 12.60
CA THR A 482 -3.01 2.67 13.23
C THR A 482 -1.94 3.04 12.21
N SER A 483 -2.17 2.71 10.94
CA SER A 483 -1.32 3.09 9.82
C SER A 483 -2.11 3.37 8.54
N GLY A 484 -1.54 4.17 7.66
CA GLY A 484 -1.90 4.25 6.25
C GLY A 484 -2.87 5.37 5.92
N MET A 485 -3.94 5.05 5.18
CA MET A 485 -4.87 6.08 4.70
C MET A 485 -6.30 5.60 4.53
N PHE A 486 -6.65 4.46 5.14
CA PHE A 486 -7.94 3.79 5.01
C PHE A 486 -8.54 3.44 6.36
N VAL A 487 -9.84 3.66 6.49
CA VAL A 487 -10.69 3.10 7.55
C VAL A 487 -11.58 2.04 6.90
N TRP A 488 -11.61 0.84 7.47
CA TRP A 488 -12.50 -0.23 7.03
C TRP A 488 -13.73 -0.29 7.92
N VAL A 489 -14.88 -0.05 7.30
CA VAL A 489 -16.18 0.05 7.95
C VAL A 489 -16.98 -1.20 7.63
N ARG A 490 -17.47 -1.85 8.68
CA ARG A 490 -18.35 -3.00 8.63
C ARG A 490 -19.77 -2.57 9.02
N VAL A 491 -20.70 -2.55 8.08
CA VAL A 491 -22.11 -2.20 8.30
C VAL A 491 -22.88 -3.46 8.67
N HIS A 492 -23.63 -3.41 9.77
CA HIS A 492 -24.35 -4.54 10.37
C HIS A 492 -25.73 -4.70 9.72
N LEU A 493 -25.80 -5.46 8.63
CA LEU A 493 -27.03 -5.66 7.87
C LEU A 493 -28.06 -6.49 8.64
N GLU A 494 -27.64 -7.29 9.62
CA GLU A 494 -28.53 -8.02 10.52
C GLU A 494 -29.51 -7.12 11.29
N ASN A 495 -29.12 -5.86 11.48
CA ASN A 495 -29.95 -4.85 12.13
C ASN A 495 -30.90 -4.13 11.17
N HIS A 496 -30.88 -4.45 9.87
CA HIS A 496 -31.79 -3.89 8.87
C HIS A 496 -33.16 -4.60 8.91
N PRO A 497 -34.31 -3.87 8.86
CA PRO A 497 -35.64 -4.47 8.97
C PRO A 497 -35.97 -5.57 7.94
N ALA A 498 -35.40 -5.48 6.74
CA ALA A 498 -35.58 -6.46 5.66
C ALA A 498 -34.71 -7.73 5.83
N TYR A 499 -33.66 -7.71 6.65
CA TYR A 499 -32.77 -8.86 6.85
C TYR A 499 -33.52 -10.08 7.42
N SER A 500 -34.40 -9.83 8.40
CA SER A 500 -35.22 -10.88 9.03
C SER A 500 -36.40 -11.40 8.21
N GLN A 501 -36.76 -10.75 7.08
CA GLN A 501 -38.04 -10.97 6.39
C GLN A 501 -37.99 -11.89 5.16
N GLN A 502 -36.81 -12.21 4.63
CA GLN A 502 -36.72 -13.05 3.42
C GLN A 502 -36.18 -14.44 3.71
N SER A 503 -37.11 -15.40 3.70
CA SER A 503 -36.81 -16.83 3.64
C SER A 503 -36.90 -17.27 2.17
N ARG A 504 -35.80 -17.87 1.64
CA ARG A 504 -35.78 -18.95 0.61
C ARG A 504 -35.32 -18.74 -0.85
N SER A 505 -34.72 -17.64 -1.33
CA SER A 505 -34.17 -17.69 -2.72
C SER A 505 -33.02 -16.78 -3.16
N SER A 506 -32.56 -15.82 -2.35
CA SER A 506 -31.43 -14.94 -2.72
C SER A 506 -30.75 -14.42 -1.47
N ASP A 507 -29.43 -14.30 -1.46
CA ASP A 507 -28.70 -13.69 -0.34
C ASP A 507 -29.15 -12.22 -0.17
N PRO A 508 -29.81 -11.87 0.95
CA PRO A 508 -30.28 -10.50 1.19
C PRO A 508 -29.13 -9.50 1.30
N THR A 509 -27.93 -9.97 1.59
CA THR A 509 -26.77 -9.15 1.94
C THR A 509 -26.20 -8.45 0.71
N GLU A 510 -26.13 -9.14 -0.41
CA GLU A 510 -25.71 -8.57 -1.70
C GLU A 510 -26.60 -7.40 -2.14
N HIS A 511 -27.92 -7.58 -2.01
CA HIS A 511 -28.89 -6.58 -2.43
C HIS A 511 -28.84 -5.35 -1.51
N LEU A 512 -28.72 -5.56 -0.20
CA LEU A 512 -28.67 -4.50 0.79
C LEU A 512 -27.36 -3.70 0.72
N GLU A 513 -26.23 -4.38 0.55
CA GLU A 513 -24.92 -3.76 0.38
C GLU A 513 -24.87 -2.91 -0.89
N ALA A 514 -25.28 -3.46 -2.04
CA ALA A 514 -25.33 -2.74 -3.31
C ALA A 514 -26.30 -1.55 -3.26
N ARG A 515 -27.46 -1.71 -2.62
CA ARG A 515 -28.42 -0.62 -2.43
C ARG A 515 -27.81 0.50 -1.58
N LEU A 516 -27.16 0.17 -0.46
CA LEU A 516 -26.50 1.15 0.38
C LEU A 516 -25.41 1.91 -0.40
N PHE A 517 -24.60 1.22 -1.20
CA PHE A 517 -23.61 1.86 -2.07
C PHE A 517 -24.24 2.87 -3.05
N ILE A 518 -25.35 2.49 -3.71
CA ILE A 518 -26.08 3.37 -4.64
C ILE A 518 -26.64 4.59 -3.89
N MET A 519 -27.29 4.38 -2.74
CA MET A 519 -27.84 5.47 -1.94
C MET A 519 -26.75 6.48 -1.55
N LEU A 520 -25.57 6.00 -1.13
CA LEU A 520 -24.43 6.87 -0.80
C LEU A 520 -23.99 7.68 -2.02
N ALA A 521 -23.82 7.03 -3.18
CA ALA A 521 -23.40 7.69 -4.42
C ALA A 521 -24.43 8.74 -4.90
N GLU A 522 -25.73 8.45 -4.82
CA GLU A 522 -26.81 9.38 -5.16
C GLU A 522 -26.78 10.63 -4.26
N HIS A 523 -26.50 10.44 -2.96
CA HIS A 523 -26.29 11.50 -1.98
C HIS A 523 -24.89 12.15 -2.04
N LYS A 524 -24.12 11.87 -3.11
CA LYS A 524 -22.79 12.47 -3.39
C LYS A 524 -21.69 12.08 -2.40
N LEU A 525 -21.79 10.90 -1.80
CA LEU A 525 -20.72 10.28 -1.02
C LEU A 525 -20.23 9.00 -1.73
N LEU A 526 -19.00 9.03 -2.24
CA LEU A 526 -18.37 7.87 -2.85
C LEU A 526 -17.34 7.25 -1.91
N ILE A 527 -17.58 6.03 -1.46
CA ILE A 527 -16.66 5.21 -0.66
C ILE A 527 -16.42 3.87 -1.37
N GLY A 528 -15.30 3.21 -1.08
CA GLY A 528 -14.91 1.99 -1.78
C GLY A 528 -15.74 0.80 -1.30
N PRO A 529 -16.52 0.13 -2.15
CA PRO A 529 -17.29 -1.05 -1.75
C PRO A 529 -16.38 -2.25 -1.47
N GLY A 530 -16.74 -3.07 -0.49
CA GLY A 530 -15.87 -4.10 0.05
C GLY A 530 -15.58 -5.23 -0.94
N TRP A 531 -16.58 -5.64 -1.72
CA TRP A 531 -16.45 -6.70 -2.73
C TRP A 531 -15.41 -6.39 -3.82
N PHE A 532 -15.00 -5.12 -4.02
CA PHE A 532 -13.87 -4.81 -4.90
C PHE A 532 -12.54 -5.37 -4.38
N PHE A 533 -12.42 -5.54 -3.07
CA PHE A 533 -11.22 -5.96 -2.36
C PHE A 533 -11.22 -7.43 -1.98
N SER A 534 -12.33 -8.14 -2.16
CA SER A 534 -12.42 -9.59 -1.91
C SER A 534 -11.44 -10.34 -2.81
N SER A 535 -10.68 -11.26 -2.23
CA SER A 535 -9.82 -12.19 -2.96
C SER A 535 -10.49 -13.53 -3.26
N LYS A 536 -11.73 -13.75 -2.79
CA LYS A 536 -12.48 -14.99 -3.03
C LYS A 536 -12.71 -15.22 -4.54
N LEU A 537 -12.60 -16.49 -4.96
CA LEU A 537 -12.59 -16.94 -6.36
C LEU A 537 -13.89 -16.62 -7.13
N GLU A 538 -15.02 -16.50 -6.43
CA GLU A 538 -16.34 -16.30 -7.05
C GLU A 538 -16.72 -14.81 -7.25
N ASP A 539 -15.89 -13.89 -6.74
CA ASP A 539 -16.17 -12.45 -6.68
C ASP A 539 -15.52 -11.62 -7.80
N ALA A 540 -14.94 -12.25 -8.81
CA ALA A 540 -14.29 -11.50 -9.89
C ALA A 540 -15.36 -10.78 -10.76
N PRO A 541 -15.40 -9.43 -10.81
CA PRO A 541 -16.27 -8.75 -11.74
C PRO A 541 -15.77 -9.04 -13.17
N VAL A 542 -16.60 -9.73 -13.97
CA VAL A 542 -16.43 -9.80 -15.42
C VAL A 542 -16.78 -8.42 -15.97
N ILE A 543 -15.78 -7.56 -16.13
CA ILE A 543 -15.96 -6.25 -16.75
C ILE A 543 -16.15 -6.47 -18.26
N ASN A 544 -17.42 -6.48 -18.69
CA ASN A 544 -17.78 -6.46 -20.11
C ASN A 544 -17.52 -5.05 -20.68
N PRO A 545 -16.70 -4.88 -21.74
CA PRO A 545 -16.38 -3.59 -22.34
C PRO A 545 -17.55 -2.80 -22.98
N SER A 546 -18.80 -3.24 -22.81
CA SER A 546 -19.97 -2.75 -23.55
C SER A 546 -21.15 -2.24 -22.69
N ASP A 547 -21.06 -2.17 -21.35
CA ASP A 547 -22.24 -1.96 -20.45
C ASP A 547 -22.40 -0.49 -19.94
N PRO A 548 -23.59 0.16 -20.03
CA PRO A 548 -23.82 1.51 -19.53
C PRO A 548 -23.90 1.60 -17.98
N ALA A 549 -22.71 1.64 -17.39
CA ALA A 549 -22.26 2.33 -16.17
C ALA A 549 -22.80 1.95 -14.77
N VAL A 550 -23.93 1.25 -14.58
CA VAL A 550 -24.32 0.79 -13.21
C VAL A 550 -24.96 -0.60 -13.18
N LEU A 551 -25.62 -1.04 -14.25
CA LEU A 551 -26.25 -2.38 -14.30
C LEU A 551 -25.24 -3.52 -14.41
N GLY A 552 -24.09 -3.29 -15.05
CA GLY A 552 -22.99 -4.27 -15.13
C GLY A 552 -22.22 -4.48 -13.83
N LEU A 553 -22.30 -3.55 -12.86
CA LEU A 553 -21.67 -3.71 -11.53
C LEU A 553 -22.41 -4.71 -10.64
N LEU A 554 -23.66 -5.05 -10.98
CA LEU A 554 -24.58 -5.84 -10.15
C LEU A 554 -24.78 -7.28 -10.64
N ARG A 555 -24.26 -7.64 -11.81
CA ARG A 555 -24.54 -8.93 -12.47
C ARG A 555 -23.27 -9.75 -12.64
N GLY A 556 -22.83 -10.38 -11.57
CA GLY A 556 -21.67 -11.24 -11.62
C GLY A 556 -21.42 -12.03 -10.34
N ARG A 557 -22.46 -12.70 -9.80
CA ARG A 557 -22.28 -13.77 -8.81
C ARG A 557 -23.16 -14.96 -9.19
N SER A 558 -22.58 -16.16 -9.12
CA SER A 558 -23.27 -17.44 -9.26
C SER A 558 -24.11 -17.70 -8.01
N SER A 559 -25.32 -18.22 -8.17
CA SER A 559 -26.30 -18.44 -7.10
C SER A 559 -26.03 -19.71 -6.25
N THR A 560 -24.78 -20.05 -5.98
CA THR A 560 -24.42 -21.25 -5.22
C THR A 560 -24.13 -20.92 -3.77
N ILE A 561 -25.23 -20.71 -3.04
CA ILE A 561 -25.47 -21.05 -1.62
C ILE A 561 -24.21 -21.35 -0.80
N ASP A 562 -23.82 -20.38 0.03
CA ASP A 562 -23.11 -20.67 1.28
C ASP A 562 -23.88 -21.76 2.02
N ALA A 563 -23.23 -22.90 2.26
CA ALA A 563 -23.84 -23.98 3.03
C ALA A 563 -24.28 -23.41 4.39
N PRO A 564 -25.46 -23.81 4.94
CA PRO A 564 -25.95 -23.33 6.23
C PRO A 564 -25.00 -23.58 7.42
N ASN A 565 -24.00 -24.44 7.20
CA ASN A 565 -22.88 -24.68 8.09
C ASN A 565 -21.64 -24.09 7.39
N GLY A 566 -21.40 -22.79 7.62
CA GLY A 566 -20.41 -21.98 6.90
C GLY A 566 -19.09 -22.67 6.63
N ASP A 567 -18.43 -22.26 5.55
CA ASP A 567 -17.03 -22.57 5.34
C ASP A 567 -16.26 -22.18 6.62
N PRO A 568 -15.48 -23.09 7.25
CA PRO A 568 -14.67 -22.74 8.41
C PRO A 568 -13.65 -21.63 8.14
N ALA A 569 -13.40 -21.28 6.86
CA ALA A 569 -12.63 -20.11 6.43
C ALA A 569 -13.48 -18.82 6.28
N ASP A 570 -14.80 -18.89 6.42
CA ASP A 570 -15.70 -17.73 6.32
C ASP A 570 -15.79 -17.00 7.67
N HIS A 571 -14.80 -16.14 7.91
CA HIS A 571 -14.68 -15.37 9.14
C HIS A 571 -15.54 -14.09 9.17
N ASP A 572 -16.29 -13.81 8.10
CA ASP A 572 -17.20 -12.67 8.02
C ASP A 572 -18.54 -13.12 7.40
N PRO A 573 -19.51 -13.57 8.23
CA PRO A 573 -20.77 -14.10 7.72
C PRO A 573 -21.49 -13.08 6.83
N ALA A 574 -22.37 -13.57 5.95
CA ALA A 574 -23.28 -12.80 5.10
C ALA A 574 -24.30 -11.94 5.89
N GLN A 575 -23.88 -11.27 6.95
CA GLN A 575 -24.63 -10.30 7.74
C GLN A 575 -23.99 -8.92 7.68
N TYR A 576 -22.83 -8.78 7.03
CA TYR A 576 -22.08 -7.54 6.98
C TYR A 576 -21.86 -7.02 5.56
N ALA A 577 -22.01 -5.71 5.40
CA ALA A 577 -21.51 -4.98 4.23
C ALA A 577 -20.20 -4.28 4.58
N HIS A 578 -19.31 -4.14 3.61
CA HIS A 578 -17.97 -3.60 3.85
C HIS A 578 -17.69 -2.37 3.00
N PHE A 579 -17.06 -1.36 3.61
CA PHE A 579 -16.66 -0.16 2.90
C PHE A 579 -15.31 0.35 3.35
N ARG A 580 -14.47 0.73 2.39
CA ARG A 580 -13.22 1.45 2.62
C ARG A 580 -13.44 2.96 2.51
N ILE A 581 -13.19 3.69 3.59
CA ILE A 581 -13.19 5.15 3.62
C ILE A 581 -11.74 5.64 3.62
N ALA A 582 -11.33 6.38 2.59
CA ALA A 582 -9.99 6.94 2.52
C ALA A 582 -9.92 8.33 3.17
N PHE A 583 -8.90 8.57 4.00
CA PHE A 583 -8.62 9.89 4.59
C PHE A 583 -7.44 10.61 3.93
N SER A 584 -7.05 10.22 2.71
CA SER A 584 -5.93 10.82 1.98
C SER A 584 -6.25 12.14 1.28
N SER A 585 -7.49 12.35 0.82
CA SER A 585 -7.78 13.39 -0.19
C SER A 585 -8.84 14.43 0.19
N ALA A 586 -9.70 14.19 1.17
CA ALA A 586 -10.72 15.16 1.58
C ALA A 586 -10.15 16.19 2.60
N THR A 587 -10.68 17.41 2.66
CA THR A 587 -10.37 18.35 3.75
C THR A 587 -11.11 17.97 5.03
N ALA A 588 -10.74 18.57 6.17
CA ALA A 588 -11.47 18.36 7.44
C ALA A 588 -12.95 18.72 7.31
N GLU A 589 -13.27 19.81 6.60
CA GLU A 589 -14.65 20.21 6.31
C GLU A 589 -15.37 19.15 5.46
N GLN A 590 -14.71 18.62 4.43
CA GLN A 590 -15.28 17.55 3.61
C GLN A 590 -15.48 16.26 4.41
N PHE A 591 -14.64 15.94 5.41
CA PHE A 591 -14.90 14.83 6.32
C PHE A 591 -16.19 15.04 7.12
N GLN A 592 -16.42 16.26 7.62
CA GLN A 592 -17.66 16.58 8.34
C GLN A 592 -18.89 16.44 7.42
N THR A 593 -18.84 16.98 6.21
CA THR A 593 -19.91 16.84 5.22
C THR A 593 -20.14 15.38 4.84
N ALA A 594 -19.07 14.61 4.61
CA ALA A 594 -19.15 13.19 4.26
C ALA A 594 -19.80 12.38 5.38
N MET A 595 -19.39 12.56 6.65
CA MET A 595 -19.98 11.82 7.77
C MET A 595 -21.43 12.24 8.04
N HIS A 596 -21.79 13.49 7.77
CA HIS A 596 -23.18 13.93 7.84
C HIS A 596 -24.05 13.23 6.77
N ILE A 597 -23.58 13.15 5.52
CA ILE A 597 -24.24 12.40 4.46
C ILE A 597 -24.34 10.92 4.85
N PHE A 598 -23.26 10.33 5.36
CA PHE A 598 -23.25 8.93 5.77
C PHE A 598 -24.30 8.65 6.87
N SER A 599 -24.37 9.50 7.89
CA SER A 599 -25.38 9.41 8.96
C SER A 599 -26.81 9.57 8.42
N HIS A 600 -27.02 10.51 7.51
CA HIS A 600 -28.33 10.70 6.88
C HIS A 600 -28.77 9.49 6.05
N VAL A 601 -27.88 8.93 5.25
CA VAL A 601 -28.17 7.74 4.42
C VAL A 601 -28.40 6.51 5.30
N LEU A 602 -27.58 6.28 6.33
CA LEU A 602 -27.80 5.16 7.26
C LEU A 602 -29.11 5.30 8.04
N LYS A 603 -29.50 6.52 8.42
CA LYS A 603 -30.82 6.80 9.01
C LYS A 603 -31.95 6.37 8.09
N GLN A 604 -31.88 6.75 6.81
CA GLN A 604 -32.88 6.31 5.83
C GLN A 604 -32.86 4.79 5.70
N PHE A 605 -31.68 4.21 5.46
CA PHE A 605 -31.48 2.79 5.21
C PHE A 605 -31.99 1.92 6.36
N PHE A 606 -31.62 2.18 7.61
CA PHE A 606 -32.01 1.35 8.76
C PHE A 606 -33.41 1.65 9.30
N ASN A 607 -33.96 2.84 9.06
CA ASN A 607 -35.30 3.22 9.54
C ASN A 607 -36.39 3.15 8.45
N GLU A 608 -36.09 2.58 7.28
CA GLU A 608 -37.10 2.24 6.28
C GLU A 608 -38.24 1.44 6.95
N THR A 609 -39.47 1.96 6.86
CA THR A 609 -40.64 1.26 7.39
C THR A 609 -40.83 -0.07 6.68
N LYS A 610 -41.07 -1.12 7.47
CA LYS A 610 -41.35 -2.49 7.02
C LYS A 610 -42.36 -2.58 5.88
#